data_AF-A0A6J0TZV8-F1
#
_entry.id   AF-A0A6J0TZV8-F1
#
_cell.length_a   1.000
_cell.length_b   1.000
_cell.length_c   1.000
_cell.angle_alpha   90.00
_cell.angle_beta   90.00
_cell.angle_gamma   90.00
#
_symmetry.space_group_name_H-M   'P 1'
#
loop_
_entity.id
_entity.type
_entity.pdbx_description
1 polymer ?
#
loop_
_entity_poly.entity_id
_entity_poly.type
_entity_poly.pdbx_seq_one_letter_code
_entity_poly.pdbx_strand_id
1 'polypeptide(L)'
;MRCLYNEKVHDLGVTCCDFSLQPLSGNVEGVKYIQMASCGQDSTIKIWLISFADPTGFDMKYKCTLSGHAAPVLACAFSYDGQTLVSGSVDKTVRIFETRTWSILHTLTQHTRYVTTCAFAPDMPLFATGSMDKCVNIWQLEPNQHFTGSALREEPKISVDNWSEEEVSVWLSRHGLQDLVEIFKRHNIDGKELLSLTKESLVGDLKIESLGIRGKVLRKIEELRIESACLGIPDEFLCPITRELMKEPVIAADGYSYEKEAMENWIIKERRTSPMTNLPLQTLILTPNRSLKMAINRWLETQPKYNEKQSP
;
A
#
# COMPACT_ATOMS: atom_id res chain seq x y z
N MET A 1 -22.57 26.89 -16.63
CA MET A 1 -22.54 26.10 -15.38
C MET A 1 -23.91 26.23 -14.72
N ARG A 2 -24.45 25.16 -14.12
CA ARG A 2 -25.75 25.17 -13.42
C ARG A 2 -25.60 24.51 -12.06
N CYS A 3 -26.11 25.16 -11.01
CA CYS A 3 -26.23 24.54 -9.70
C CYS A 3 -27.43 23.58 -9.71
N LEU A 4 -27.19 22.30 -9.42
CA LEU A 4 -28.23 21.27 -9.41
C LEU A 4 -28.89 21.12 -8.03
N TYR A 5 -28.19 21.48 -6.96
CA TYR A 5 -28.66 21.36 -5.59
C TYR A 5 -27.97 22.38 -4.69
N ASN A 6 -28.76 23.04 -3.83
CA ASN A 6 -28.28 24.06 -2.90
C ASN A 6 -29.16 24.04 -1.65
N GLU A 7 -28.74 23.28 -0.65
CA GLU A 7 -29.35 23.27 0.67
C GLU A 7 -28.29 23.32 1.77
N LYS A 8 -28.71 23.76 2.96
CA LYS A 8 -27.86 23.77 4.14
C LYS A 8 -27.75 22.35 4.69
N VAL A 9 -26.61 21.71 4.45
CA VAL A 9 -26.36 20.32 4.82
C VAL A 9 -25.79 20.16 6.23
N HIS A 10 -25.12 21.17 6.78
CA HIS A 10 -24.55 21.18 8.14
C HIS A 10 -25.05 22.39 8.94
N ASP A 11 -25.06 22.28 10.26
CA ASP A 11 -25.58 23.34 11.16
C ASP A 11 -24.61 24.52 11.28
N LEU A 12 -23.32 24.25 11.03
CA LEU A 12 -22.25 25.23 10.93
C LEU A 12 -21.68 25.24 9.50
N GLY A 13 -20.39 25.54 9.33
CA GLY A 13 -19.73 25.51 8.03
C GLY A 13 -19.35 24.09 7.57
N VAL A 14 -19.50 23.82 6.27
CA VAL A 14 -18.90 22.66 5.60
C VAL A 14 -17.44 22.97 5.30
N THR A 15 -16.54 22.09 5.70
CA THR A 15 -15.08 22.26 5.55
C THR A 15 -14.55 21.45 4.36
N CYS A 16 -15.13 20.28 4.10
CA CYS A 16 -14.74 19.39 3.01
C CYS A 16 -15.94 18.56 2.53
N CYS A 17 -15.88 18.13 1.27
CA CYS A 17 -16.78 17.14 0.70
C CYS A 17 -16.03 16.28 -0.31
N ASP A 18 -16.42 15.01 -0.42
CA ASP A 18 -15.80 14.06 -1.35
C ASP A 18 -16.80 13.04 -1.90
N PHE A 19 -16.56 12.59 -3.14
CA PHE A 19 -17.38 11.57 -3.81
C PHE A 19 -16.69 10.21 -3.80
N SER A 20 -17.44 9.15 -3.55
CA SER A 20 -16.97 7.79 -3.82
C SER A 20 -16.81 7.56 -5.32
N LEU A 21 -15.74 6.90 -5.75
CA LEU A 21 -15.49 6.65 -7.17
C LEU A 21 -16.31 5.50 -7.78
N GLN A 22 -16.81 4.58 -6.94
CA GLN A 22 -17.62 3.45 -7.41
C GLN A 22 -19.13 3.68 -7.23
N PRO A 23 -19.92 3.66 -8.31
CA PRO A 23 -21.37 3.72 -8.21
C PRO A 23 -21.95 2.43 -7.64
N LEU A 24 -22.88 2.56 -6.72
CA LEU A 24 -23.69 1.47 -6.17
C LEU A 24 -24.86 1.17 -7.11
N SER A 25 -25.08 -0.11 -7.43
CA SER A 25 -26.30 -0.54 -8.13
C SER A 25 -27.45 -0.66 -7.14
N GLY A 26 -28.53 0.09 -7.35
CA GLY A 26 -29.76 -0.05 -6.58
C GLY A 26 -30.53 -1.32 -6.91
N ASN A 27 -31.32 -1.81 -5.95
CA ASN A 27 -32.21 -2.98 -6.12
C ASN A 27 -33.45 -2.69 -6.99
N VAL A 28 -33.66 -1.45 -7.43
CA VAL A 28 -34.79 -1.02 -8.25
C VAL A 28 -34.25 -0.42 -9.55
N GLU A 29 -34.60 -1.04 -10.68
CA GLU A 29 -34.43 -0.59 -12.07
C GLU A 29 -33.20 0.28 -12.37
N GLY A 30 -31.99 -0.30 -12.32
CA GLY A 30 -30.82 0.26 -13.01
C GLY A 30 -30.32 1.64 -12.54
N VAL A 31 -30.91 2.22 -11.49
CA VAL A 31 -30.49 3.49 -10.93
C VAL A 31 -29.13 3.31 -10.25
N LYS A 32 -28.12 4.04 -10.76
CA LYS A 32 -26.79 4.10 -10.18
C LYS A 32 -26.74 5.22 -9.16
N TYR A 33 -26.26 4.90 -7.96
CA TYR A 33 -26.05 5.87 -6.89
C TYR A 33 -24.56 6.10 -6.69
N ILE A 34 -24.16 7.34 -6.44
CA ILE A 34 -22.80 7.69 -5.99
C ILE A 34 -22.92 8.13 -4.53
N GLN A 35 -22.01 7.67 -3.67
CA GLN A 35 -21.94 8.19 -2.32
C GLN A 35 -21.17 9.51 -2.30
N MET A 36 -21.62 10.44 -1.47
CA MET A 36 -20.88 11.65 -1.15
C MET A 36 -20.79 11.79 0.36
N ALA A 37 -19.65 12.24 0.84
CA ALA A 37 -19.44 12.60 2.22
C ALA A 37 -19.26 14.11 2.29
N SER A 38 -19.83 14.74 3.30
CA SER A 38 -19.54 16.12 3.67
C SER A 38 -19.15 16.15 5.14
N CYS A 39 -18.16 16.96 5.51
CA CYS A 39 -17.79 17.15 6.90
C CYS A 39 -17.72 18.63 7.24
N GLY A 40 -17.85 18.95 8.52
CA GLY A 40 -18.04 20.33 8.93
C GLY A 40 -17.59 20.67 10.35
N GLN A 41 -17.79 21.95 10.68
CA GLN A 41 -17.47 22.52 11.99
C GLN A 41 -18.37 22.02 13.11
N ASP A 42 -19.49 21.37 12.79
CA ASP A 42 -20.36 20.69 13.74
C ASP A 42 -19.77 19.37 14.28
N SER A 43 -18.52 19.06 13.94
CA SER A 43 -17.80 17.84 14.36
C SER A 43 -18.41 16.55 13.79
N THR A 44 -19.26 16.66 12.77
CA THR A 44 -19.91 15.53 12.12
C THR A 44 -19.47 15.34 10.68
N ILE A 45 -19.69 14.12 10.18
CA ILE A 45 -19.60 13.79 8.76
C ILE A 45 -20.97 13.28 8.34
N LYS A 46 -21.53 13.81 7.26
CA LYS A 46 -22.82 13.37 6.72
C LYS A 46 -22.61 12.63 5.41
N ILE A 47 -23.34 11.52 5.26
CA ILE A 47 -23.30 10.68 4.07
C ILE A 47 -24.56 10.88 3.26
N TRP A 48 -24.37 11.01 1.95
CA TRP A 48 -25.41 11.29 0.98
C TRP A 48 -25.36 10.27 -0.15
N LEU A 49 -26.53 9.91 -0.67
CA LEU A 49 -26.68 9.10 -1.87
C LEU A 49 -27.19 9.99 -2.99
N ILE A 50 -26.47 10.02 -4.10
CA ILE A 50 -26.79 10.86 -5.25
C ILE A 50 -27.13 9.94 -6.42
N SER A 51 -28.31 10.13 -7.00
CA SER A 51 -28.73 9.42 -8.22
C SER A 51 -29.06 10.39 -9.34
N PHE A 52 -28.79 9.94 -10.55
CA PHE A 52 -29.19 10.58 -11.80
C PHE A 52 -30.23 9.67 -12.45
N ALA A 53 -31.49 9.82 -12.04
CA ALA A 53 -32.56 8.93 -12.48
C ALA A 53 -33.09 9.30 -13.89
N ASP A 54 -32.94 10.56 -14.32
CA ASP A 54 -33.54 11.08 -15.56
C ASP A 54 -32.74 12.28 -16.12
N PRO A 55 -32.93 12.69 -17.40
CA PRO A 55 -32.22 13.83 -18.01
C PRO A 55 -32.44 15.18 -17.31
N THR A 56 -33.34 15.26 -16.33
CA THR A 56 -33.56 16.44 -15.48
C THR A 56 -33.47 16.15 -13.97
N GLY A 57 -33.33 14.89 -13.56
CA GLY A 57 -33.52 14.45 -12.18
C GLY A 57 -32.21 14.18 -11.46
N PHE A 58 -31.61 15.23 -10.90
CA PHE A 58 -30.63 15.10 -9.82
C PHE A 58 -31.41 14.88 -8.52
N ASP A 59 -31.14 13.77 -7.84
CA ASP A 59 -31.72 13.49 -6.52
C ASP A 59 -30.60 13.18 -5.53
N MET A 60 -30.61 13.89 -4.40
CA MET A 60 -29.64 13.75 -3.31
C MET A 60 -30.38 13.43 -2.03
N LYS A 61 -30.11 12.25 -1.47
CA LYS A 61 -30.75 11.72 -0.28
C LYS A 61 -29.76 11.63 0.86
N TYR A 62 -30.12 12.17 2.01
CA TYR A 62 -29.40 11.95 3.25
C TYR A 62 -29.48 10.47 3.66
N LYS A 63 -28.33 9.87 3.99
CA LYS A 63 -28.23 8.47 4.41
C LYS A 63 -28.04 8.36 5.92
N CYS A 64 -26.98 8.95 6.45
CA CYS A 64 -26.64 8.90 7.87
C CYS A 64 -25.63 9.99 8.26
N THR A 65 -25.42 10.15 9.57
CA THR A 65 -24.40 11.01 10.15
C THR A 65 -23.41 10.14 10.92
N LEU A 66 -22.13 10.35 10.68
CA LEU A 66 -21.03 9.78 11.43
C LEU A 66 -20.62 10.76 12.52
N SER A 67 -20.80 10.33 13.76
CA SER A 67 -20.35 11.03 14.96
C SER A 67 -19.15 10.30 15.56
N GLY A 68 -18.26 11.04 16.21
CA GLY A 68 -17.14 10.44 16.93
C GLY A 68 -16.00 11.42 17.16
N HIS A 69 -15.82 12.40 16.28
CA HIS A 69 -14.87 13.47 16.51
C HIS A 69 -15.34 14.39 17.64
N ALA A 70 -14.38 14.80 18.48
CA ALA A 70 -14.64 15.68 19.62
C ALA A 70 -14.54 17.17 19.23
N ALA A 71 -14.15 17.46 17.99
CA ALA A 71 -13.92 18.79 17.48
C ALA A 71 -14.18 18.83 15.95
N PRO A 72 -14.24 20.03 15.33
CA PRO A 72 -14.49 20.21 13.90
C PRO A 72 -13.71 19.25 13.01
N VAL A 73 -14.41 18.61 12.08
CA VAL A 73 -13.78 17.77 11.06
C VAL A 73 -13.36 18.68 9.91
N LEU A 74 -12.11 18.59 9.48
CA LEU A 74 -11.55 19.49 8.46
C LEU A 74 -11.43 18.80 7.09
N ALA A 75 -11.31 17.48 7.07
CA ALA A 75 -11.14 16.72 5.84
C ALA A 75 -11.87 15.38 5.94
N CYS A 76 -12.42 14.92 4.82
CA CYS A 76 -12.87 13.55 4.63
C CYS A 76 -12.54 13.09 3.21
N ALA A 77 -12.22 11.81 3.05
CA ALA A 77 -11.92 11.23 1.74
C ALA A 77 -12.37 9.78 1.67
N PHE A 78 -12.93 9.37 0.53
CA PHE A 78 -13.28 7.98 0.24
C PHE A 78 -12.08 7.21 -0.32
N SER A 79 -12.02 5.91 -0.01
CA SER A 79 -11.17 5.00 -0.75
C SER A 79 -11.68 4.80 -2.17
N TYR A 80 -10.77 4.43 -3.08
CA TYR A 80 -11.11 4.18 -4.48
C TYR A 80 -12.19 3.11 -4.65
N ASP A 81 -12.16 2.06 -3.84
CA ASP A 81 -13.15 0.99 -3.84
C ASP A 81 -14.47 1.37 -3.14
N GLY A 82 -14.55 2.57 -2.54
CA GLY A 82 -15.71 3.06 -1.80
C GLY A 82 -16.04 2.26 -0.54
N GLN A 83 -15.15 1.37 -0.07
CA GLN A 83 -15.40 0.54 1.11
C GLN A 83 -14.99 1.21 2.42
N THR A 84 -14.14 2.23 2.35
CA THR A 84 -13.68 2.97 3.53
C THR A 84 -13.77 4.47 3.33
N LEU A 85 -13.95 5.18 4.45
CA LEU A 85 -13.91 6.63 4.51
C LEU A 85 -12.92 7.04 5.60
N VAL A 86 -12.03 7.96 5.30
CA VAL A 86 -11.10 8.56 6.27
C VAL A 86 -11.55 9.97 6.56
N SER A 87 -11.34 10.42 7.79
CA SER A 87 -11.57 11.80 8.19
C SER A 87 -10.51 12.29 9.15
N GLY A 88 -10.22 13.59 9.08
CA GLY A 88 -9.25 14.29 9.92
C GLY A 88 -9.89 15.47 10.63
N SER A 89 -9.56 15.65 11.91
CA SER A 89 -10.19 16.66 12.77
C SER A 89 -9.19 17.53 13.53
N VAL A 90 -9.71 18.66 14.03
CA VAL A 90 -9.08 19.54 15.02
C VAL A 90 -8.79 18.81 16.33
N ASP A 91 -9.47 17.70 16.63
CA ASP A 91 -9.18 16.86 17.80
C ASP A 91 -7.86 16.08 17.68
N LYS A 92 -7.12 16.29 16.58
CA LYS A 92 -5.82 15.70 16.25
C LYS A 92 -5.90 14.22 15.89
N THR A 93 -7.11 13.69 15.76
CA THR A 93 -7.34 12.30 15.39
C THR A 93 -7.69 12.17 13.93
N VAL A 94 -7.33 11.01 13.38
CA VAL A 94 -7.82 10.53 12.08
C VAL A 94 -8.72 9.35 12.38
N ARG A 95 -9.94 9.35 11.85
CA ARG A 95 -10.87 8.23 11.99
C ARG A 95 -11.09 7.55 10.65
N ILE A 96 -11.07 6.22 10.68
CA ILE A 96 -11.34 5.35 9.53
C ILE A 96 -12.70 4.69 9.76
N PHE A 97 -13.59 4.77 8.79
CA PHE A 97 -14.92 4.20 8.83
C PHE A 97 -15.10 3.14 7.75
N GLU A 98 -15.83 2.08 8.09
CA GLU A 98 -16.31 1.10 7.11
C GLU A 98 -17.62 1.59 6.47
N THR A 99 -17.75 1.62 5.14
CA THR A 99 -18.96 2.18 4.49
C THR A 99 -20.17 1.24 4.49
N ARG A 100 -19.98 -0.04 4.83
CA ARG A 100 -21.06 -1.03 4.98
C ARG A 100 -21.86 -0.78 6.25
N THR A 101 -21.17 -0.70 7.38
CA THR A 101 -21.78 -0.53 8.71
C THR A 101 -21.73 0.90 9.22
N TRP A 102 -20.92 1.78 8.59
CA TRP A 102 -20.60 3.13 9.06
C TRP A 102 -20.00 3.16 10.47
N SER A 103 -19.39 2.04 10.89
CA SER A 103 -18.68 1.93 12.15
C SER A 103 -17.25 2.44 12.02
N ILE A 104 -16.68 2.88 13.14
CA ILE A 104 -15.27 3.29 13.22
C ILE A 104 -14.41 2.02 13.29
N LEU A 105 -13.58 1.81 12.27
CA LEU A 105 -12.60 0.72 12.24
C LEU A 105 -11.39 1.06 13.11
N HIS A 106 -10.84 2.27 12.91
CA HIS A 106 -9.64 2.71 13.60
C HIS A 106 -9.70 4.20 13.94
N THR A 107 -9.02 4.56 15.02
CA THR A 107 -8.74 5.94 15.40
C THR A 107 -7.23 6.09 15.55
N LEU A 108 -6.63 6.94 14.72
CA LEU A 108 -5.20 7.21 14.70
C LEU A 108 -4.94 8.53 15.43
N THR A 109 -3.98 8.54 16.34
CA THR A 109 -3.69 9.65 17.27
C THR A 109 -2.24 10.14 17.16
N GLN A 110 -1.56 9.82 16.07
CA GLN A 110 -0.13 10.08 15.90
C GLN A 110 0.16 11.56 15.58
N HIS A 111 -0.82 12.30 15.04
CA HIS A 111 -0.67 13.73 14.82
C HIS A 111 -0.73 14.50 16.14
N THR A 112 0.16 15.47 16.31
CA THR A 112 0.26 16.28 17.54
C THR A 112 -0.53 17.59 17.45
N ARG A 113 -1.00 17.92 16.25
CA ARG A 113 -1.81 19.11 15.91
C ARG A 113 -2.96 18.72 14.97
N TYR A 114 -3.71 19.72 14.52
CA TYR A 114 -4.94 19.54 13.74
C TYR A 114 -4.66 18.82 12.43
N VAL A 115 -5.45 17.80 12.14
CA VAL A 115 -5.39 17.12 10.85
C VAL A 115 -6.21 17.93 9.87
N THR A 116 -5.54 18.49 8.85
CA THR A 116 -6.15 19.44 7.92
C THR A 116 -6.49 18.83 6.57
N THR A 117 -5.92 17.68 6.23
CA THR A 117 -6.16 17.03 4.93
C THR A 117 -6.03 15.51 5.03
N CYS A 118 -6.81 14.82 4.20
CA CYS A 118 -6.77 13.38 4.01
C CYS A 118 -6.89 13.10 2.51
N ALA A 119 -6.13 12.13 2.00
CA ALA A 119 -6.22 11.70 0.61
C ALA A 119 -5.95 10.20 0.48
N PHE A 120 -6.76 9.52 -0.32
CA PHE A 120 -6.51 8.12 -0.68
C PHE A 120 -5.67 8.02 -1.94
N ALA A 121 -4.85 6.96 -2.02
CA ALA A 121 -4.23 6.56 -3.27
C ALA A 121 -5.30 5.94 -4.21
N PRO A 122 -5.18 6.15 -5.54
CA PRO A 122 -6.18 5.70 -6.51
C PRO A 122 -6.25 4.18 -6.67
N ASP A 123 -5.15 3.43 -6.54
CA ASP A 123 -5.15 1.97 -6.81
C ASP A 123 -4.44 1.14 -5.73
N MET A 124 -4.17 1.75 -4.57
CA MET A 124 -3.49 1.09 -3.46
C MET A 124 -4.26 1.35 -2.17
N PRO A 125 -4.25 0.40 -1.21
CA PRO A 125 -4.85 0.59 0.10
C PRO A 125 -3.94 1.48 0.97
N LEU A 126 -3.57 2.64 0.44
CA LEU A 126 -2.75 3.65 1.07
C LEU A 126 -3.55 4.94 1.19
N PHE A 127 -3.35 5.65 2.29
CA PHE A 127 -3.87 6.99 2.44
C PHE A 127 -2.87 7.88 3.17
N ALA A 128 -2.93 9.17 2.89
CA ALA A 128 -2.08 10.20 3.47
C ALA A 128 -2.92 11.11 4.36
N THR A 129 -2.34 11.54 5.48
CA THR A 129 -2.92 12.56 6.36
C THR A 129 -1.91 13.66 6.60
N GLY A 130 -2.34 14.90 6.41
CA GLY A 130 -1.51 16.08 6.65
C GLY A 130 -2.02 16.86 7.85
N SER A 131 -1.09 17.38 8.65
CA SER A 131 -1.39 18.08 9.90
C SER A 131 -0.61 19.37 10.07
N MET A 132 -1.14 20.26 10.90
CA MET A 132 -0.46 21.48 11.34
C MET A 132 0.78 21.22 12.22
N ASP A 133 1.11 19.96 12.52
CA ASP A 133 2.38 19.57 13.15
C ASP A 133 3.54 19.53 12.15
N LYS A 134 3.27 19.90 10.89
CA LYS A 134 4.21 19.92 9.76
C LYS A 134 4.59 18.53 9.27
N CYS A 135 3.87 17.49 9.69
CA CYS A 135 4.07 16.12 9.24
C CYS A 135 2.98 15.68 8.27
N VAL A 136 3.39 14.81 7.36
CA VAL A 136 2.49 13.97 6.56
C VAL A 136 2.71 12.54 7.00
N ASN A 137 1.65 11.87 7.42
CA ASN A 137 1.69 10.46 7.74
C ASN A 137 1.08 9.67 6.58
N ILE A 138 1.80 8.66 6.10
CA ILE A 138 1.30 7.70 5.13
C ILE A 138 0.91 6.44 5.89
N TRP A 139 -0.27 5.93 5.57
CA TRP A 139 -0.89 4.80 6.23
C TRP A 139 -1.18 3.72 5.21
N GLN A 140 -1.03 2.48 5.63
CA GLN A 140 -1.47 1.32 4.89
C GLN A 140 -2.69 0.73 5.59
N LEU A 141 -3.79 0.60 4.85
CA LEU A 141 -4.95 -0.16 5.27
C LEU A 141 -4.68 -1.62 4.89
N GLU A 142 -4.71 -2.52 5.87
CA GLU A 142 -4.75 -3.94 5.54
C GLU A 142 -6.12 -4.21 4.91
N PRO A 143 -6.20 -4.75 3.68
CA PRO A 143 -7.48 -5.11 3.10
C PRO A 143 -8.11 -6.18 4.00
N ASN A 144 -9.24 -5.84 4.62
CA ASN A 144 -9.99 -6.67 5.56
C ASN A 144 -9.78 -8.17 5.28
N GLN A 145 -8.97 -8.83 6.13
CA GLN A 145 -9.19 -10.25 6.40
C GLN A 145 -10.66 -10.35 6.79
N HIS A 146 -11.42 -11.16 6.06
CA HIS A 146 -12.79 -11.47 6.44
C HIS A 146 -12.76 -11.93 7.91
N PHE A 147 -13.35 -11.13 8.81
CA PHE A 147 -13.58 -11.51 10.20
C PHE A 147 -14.61 -12.65 10.22
N THR A 148 -14.16 -13.86 9.94
CA THR A 148 -14.75 -15.08 10.44
C THR A 148 -14.00 -15.40 11.73
N GLY A 149 -14.70 -15.37 12.85
CA GLY A 149 -14.09 -15.43 14.17
C GLY A 149 -13.22 -16.66 14.36
N SER A 150 -11.96 -16.44 14.72
CA SER A 150 -11.25 -17.26 15.70
C SER A 150 -10.02 -16.48 16.16
N ALA A 151 -9.86 -16.39 17.47
CA ALA A 151 -8.68 -15.82 18.10
C ALA A 151 -7.42 -16.63 17.74
N LEU A 152 -6.27 -15.94 17.82
CA LEU A 152 -4.88 -16.41 17.69
C LEU A 152 -4.47 -16.59 16.21
N ARG A 153 -3.45 -15.92 15.67
CA ARG A 153 -2.25 -15.34 16.26
C ARG A 153 -1.80 -14.14 15.41
N GLU A 154 -1.06 -13.23 16.03
CA GLU A 154 -0.06 -12.42 15.33
C GLU A 154 0.68 -13.33 14.33
N GLU A 155 0.58 -13.05 13.03
CA GLU A 155 1.49 -13.70 12.09
C GLU A 155 2.84 -13.00 12.21
N PRO A 156 3.91 -13.68 12.69
CA PRO A 156 5.24 -13.21 12.36
C PRO A 156 5.33 -13.22 10.82
N LYS A 157 6.09 -12.32 10.21
CA LYS A 157 6.43 -12.42 8.79
C LYS A 157 7.15 -13.76 8.57
N ILE A 158 6.39 -14.80 8.25
CA ILE A 158 6.87 -16.16 8.02
C ILE A 158 7.64 -16.12 6.69
N SER A 159 8.93 -16.44 6.73
CA SER A 159 9.77 -16.62 5.53
C SER A 159 9.01 -17.45 4.50
N VAL A 160 9.10 -17.12 3.21
CA VAL A 160 8.41 -17.87 2.15
C VAL A 160 8.74 -19.37 2.22
N ASP A 161 9.94 -19.73 2.69
CA ASP A 161 10.35 -21.12 2.97
C ASP A 161 9.46 -21.90 3.95
N ASN A 162 8.62 -21.24 4.73
CA ASN A 162 7.79 -21.86 5.74
C ASN A 162 6.30 -21.85 5.36
N TRP A 163 5.96 -21.42 4.14
CA TRP A 163 4.58 -21.42 3.68
C TRP A 163 4.03 -22.83 3.49
N SER A 164 2.80 -23.03 3.94
CA SER A 164 1.92 -24.14 3.66
C SER A 164 1.35 -24.09 2.23
N GLU A 165 0.81 -25.22 1.76
CA GLU A 165 0.12 -25.32 0.47
C GLU A 165 -1.07 -24.35 0.37
N GLU A 166 -1.77 -24.11 1.48
CA GLU A 166 -2.85 -23.13 1.58
C GLU A 166 -2.35 -21.70 1.37
N GLU A 167 -1.21 -21.34 1.96
CA GLU A 167 -0.59 -20.01 1.80
C GLU A 167 -0.10 -19.79 0.36
N VAL A 168 0.51 -20.81 -0.26
CA VAL A 168 0.87 -20.79 -1.68
C VAL A 168 -0.37 -20.61 -2.57
N SER A 169 -1.49 -21.25 -2.22
CA SER A 169 -2.76 -21.12 -2.94
C SER A 169 -3.35 -19.71 -2.85
N VAL A 170 -3.29 -19.09 -1.67
CA VAL A 170 -3.72 -17.70 -1.45
C VAL A 170 -2.84 -16.75 -2.28
N TRP A 171 -1.52 -16.98 -2.29
CA TRP A 171 -0.58 -16.20 -3.09
C TRP A 171 -0.87 -16.29 -4.60
N LEU A 172 -1.07 -17.50 -5.14
CA LEU A 172 -1.45 -17.71 -6.54
C LEU A 172 -2.74 -16.96 -6.91
N SER A 173 -3.76 -17.07 -6.06
CA SER A 173 -5.05 -16.41 -6.24
C SER A 173 -4.88 -14.89 -6.32
N ARG A 174 -4.10 -14.31 -5.39
CA ARG A 174 -3.85 -12.87 -5.28
C ARG A 174 -3.10 -12.29 -6.49
N HIS A 175 -2.24 -13.08 -7.13
CA HIS A 175 -1.50 -12.66 -8.33
C HIS A 175 -2.18 -13.02 -9.66
N GLY A 176 -3.46 -13.41 -9.61
CA GLY A 176 -4.26 -13.73 -10.79
C GLY A 176 -3.71 -14.97 -11.52
N LEU A 177 -3.33 -15.98 -10.74
CA LEU A 177 -2.90 -17.32 -11.17
C LEU A 177 -3.86 -18.39 -10.61
N GLN A 178 -5.15 -18.06 -10.47
CA GLN A 178 -6.18 -18.93 -9.91
C GLN A 178 -6.24 -20.31 -10.60
N ASP A 179 -6.06 -20.33 -11.91
CA ASP A 179 -6.11 -21.55 -12.73
C ASP A 179 -5.01 -22.57 -12.37
N LEU A 180 -3.96 -22.12 -11.66
CA LEU A 180 -2.87 -22.98 -11.21
C LEU A 180 -3.06 -23.50 -9.77
N VAL A 181 -4.01 -22.96 -9.01
CA VAL A 181 -4.22 -23.33 -7.60
C VAL A 181 -4.46 -24.84 -7.46
N GLU A 182 -5.40 -25.39 -8.23
CA GLU A 182 -5.71 -26.82 -8.19
C GLU A 182 -4.55 -27.71 -8.69
N ILE A 183 -3.68 -27.18 -9.55
CA ILE A 183 -2.49 -27.88 -10.04
C ILE A 183 -1.43 -27.91 -8.94
N PHE A 184 -1.15 -26.77 -8.31
CA PHE A 184 -0.15 -26.66 -7.24
C PHE A 184 -0.58 -27.45 -6.01
N LYS A 185 -1.87 -27.44 -5.67
CA LYS A 185 -2.43 -28.28 -4.61
C LYS A 185 -2.29 -29.76 -4.86
N ARG A 186 -2.63 -30.22 -6.07
CA ARG A 186 -2.49 -31.64 -6.46
C ARG A 186 -1.05 -32.15 -6.35
N HIS A 187 -0.07 -31.25 -6.50
CA HIS A 187 1.34 -31.55 -6.42
C HIS A 187 1.97 -31.21 -5.06
N ASN A 188 1.16 -30.84 -4.05
CA ASN A 188 1.58 -30.49 -2.69
C ASN A 188 2.72 -29.46 -2.66
N ILE A 189 2.62 -28.40 -3.47
CA ILE A 189 3.66 -27.38 -3.54
C ILE A 189 3.55 -26.45 -2.33
N ASP A 190 4.52 -26.58 -1.43
CA ASP A 190 4.72 -25.69 -0.28
C ASP A 190 5.67 -24.52 -0.64
N GLY A 191 5.95 -23.66 0.32
CA GLY A 191 6.81 -22.49 0.13
C GLY A 191 8.25 -22.80 -0.31
N LYS A 192 8.81 -23.94 0.13
CA LYS A 192 10.17 -24.36 -0.25
C LYS A 192 10.19 -24.85 -1.69
N GLU A 193 9.21 -25.66 -2.05
CA GLU A 193 9.05 -26.16 -3.41
C GLU A 193 8.71 -25.02 -4.37
N LEU A 194 7.88 -24.06 -3.96
CA LEU A 194 7.60 -22.86 -4.75
C LEU A 194 8.88 -22.09 -5.11
N LEU A 195 9.80 -21.94 -4.14
CA LEU A 195 11.09 -21.30 -4.36
C LEU A 195 12.09 -22.18 -5.13
N SER A 196 11.90 -23.50 -5.21
CA SER A 196 12.77 -24.41 -5.94
C SER A 196 12.35 -24.59 -7.42
N LEU A 197 11.15 -24.15 -7.79
CA LEU A 197 10.57 -24.36 -9.12
C LEU A 197 11.45 -23.84 -10.26
N THR A 198 11.71 -24.72 -11.21
CA THR A 198 12.43 -24.42 -12.45
C THR A 198 11.52 -24.46 -13.66
N LYS A 199 12.01 -23.94 -14.79
CA LYS A 199 11.27 -23.99 -16.06
C LYS A 199 10.98 -25.43 -16.49
N GLU A 200 11.88 -26.35 -16.16
CA GLU A 200 11.76 -27.78 -16.46
C GLU A 200 10.68 -28.44 -15.60
N SER A 201 10.61 -28.12 -14.30
CA SER A 201 9.59 -28.67 -13.40
C SER A 201 8.18 -28.17 -13.74
N LEU A 202 8.04 -26.89 -14.16
CA LEU A 202 6.75 -26.35 -14.63
C LEU A 202 6.22 -27.08 -15.88
N VAL A 203 7.10 -27.66 -16.70
CA VAL A 203 6.75 -28.35 -17.94
C VAL A 203 6.57 -29.85 -17.73
N GLY A 204 7.52 -30.48 -17.02
CA GLY A 204 7.53 -31.91 -16.79
C GLY A 204 6.51 -32.34 -15.75
N ASP A 205 6.57 -31.71 -14.58
CA ASP A 205 5.85 -32.17 -13.39
C ASP A 205 4.45 -31.55 -13.34
N LEU A 206 4.36 -30.23 -13.50
CA LEU A 206 3.11 -29.48 -13.39
C LEU A 206 2.32 -29.36 -14.71
N LYS A 207 2.90 -29.86 -15.81
CA LYS A 207 2.28 -29.91 -17.15
C LYS A 207 1.67 -28.58 -17.63
N ILE A 208 2.31 -27.45 -17.30
CA ILE A 208 1.83 -26.12 -17.70
C ILE A 208 2.27 -25.84 -19.14
N GLU A 209 1.40 -26.10 -20.12
CA GLU A 209 1.74 -25.98 -21.55
C GLU A 209 1.82 -24.52 -22.04
N SER A 210 1.21 -23.56 -21.35
CA SER A 210 1.28 -22.15 -21.77
C SER A 210 2.62 -21.52 -21.40
N LEU A 211 3.39 -21.11 -22.41
CA LEU A 211 4.66 -20.37 -22.22
C LEU A 211 4.46 -19.04 -21.48
N GLY A 212 3.34 -18.35 -21.74
CA GLY A 212 3.01 -17.07 -21.09
C GLY A 212 2.73 -17.23 -19.60
N ILE A 213 2.04 -18.30 -19.22
CA ILE A 213 1.75 -18.61 -17.81
C ILE A 213 3.03 -19.01 -17.09
N ARG A 214 3.87 -19.88 -17.69
CA ARG A 214 5.18 -20.26 -17.14
C ARG A 214 6.08 -19.06 -16.86
N GLY A 215 6.16 -18.12 -17.81
CA GLY A 215 6.93 -16.89 -17.63
C GLY A 215 6.37 -15.98 -16.53
N LYS A 216 5.03 -15.90 -16.40
CA LYS A 216 4.37 -15.13 -15.35
C LYS A 216 4.64 -15.70 -13.95
N VAL A 217 4.60 -17.03 -13.80
CA VAL A 217 4.89 -17.72 -12.53
C VAL A 217 6.33 -17.50 -12.09
N LEU A 218 7.30 -17.78 -12.97
CA LEU A 218 8.73 -17.62 -12.63
C LEU A 218 9.08 -16.16 -12.27
N ARG A 219 8.52 -15.18 -12.99
CA ARG A 219 8.71 -13.77 -12.65
C ARG A 219 8.16 -13.44 -11.26
N LYS A 220 6.98 -13.96 -10.93
CA LYS A 220 6.34 -13.73 -9.62
C LYS A 220 7.08 -14.44 -8.48
N ILE A 221 7.65 -15.61 -8.73
CA ILE A 221 8.54 -16.29 -7.77
C ILE A 221 9.83 -15.50 -7.55
N GLU A 222 10.39 -14.89 -8.61
CA GLU A 222 11.57 -14.03 -8.47
C GLU A 222 11.26 -12.74 -7.70
N GLU A 223 10.09 -12.14 -7.92
CA GLU A 223 9.60 -11.02 -7.09
C GLU A 223 9.47 -11.43 -5.62
N LEU A 224 8.93 -12.62 -5.33
CA LEU A 224 8.87 -13.17 -3.97
C LEU A 224 10.25 -13.41 -3.35
N ARG A 225 11.23 -13.87 -4.13
CA ARG A 225 12.62 -14.05 -3.65
C ARG A 225 13.24 -12.73 -3.25
N ILE A 226 13.01 -11.68 -4.04
CA ILE A 226 13.50 -10.33 -3.74
C ILE A 226 12.80 -9.77 -2.49
N GLU A 227 11.49 -9.92 -2.37
CA GLU A 227 10.73 -9.52 -1.18
C GLU A 227 11.18 -10.29 0.07
N SER A 228 11.45 -11.59 -0.04
CA SER A 228 11.91 -12.45 1.05
C SER A 228 13.38 -12.19 1.43
N ALA A 229 14.25 -11.84 0.47
CA ALA A 229 15.64 -11.47 0.73
C ALA A 229 15.76 -10.10 1.44
N CYS A 230 14.77 -9.22 1.26
CA CYS A 230 14.69 -7.91 1.89
C CYS A 230 13.98 -7.91 3.26
N LEU A 231 13.50 -9.06 3.74
CA LEU A 231 12.81 -9.16 5.03
C LEU A 231 13.74 -8.80 6.19
N GLY A 232 13.62 -7.54 6.63
CA GLY A 232 14.28 -6.98 7.82
C GLY A 232 15.37 -5.94 7.55
N ILE A 233 15.76 -5.73 6.28
CA ILE A 233 16.77 -4.73 5.92
C ILE A 233 16.07 -3.39 5.68
N PRO A 234 16.44 -2.31 6.40
CA PRO A 234 15.97 -0.96 6.08
C PRO A 234 16.28 -0.59 4.62
N ASP A 235 15.29 -0.02 3.92
CA ASP A 235 15.43 0.37 2.50
C ASP A 235 16.62 1.32 2.25
N GLU A 236 16.99 2.13 3.25
CA GLU A 236 18.16 3.02 3.22
C GLU A 236 19.50 2.29 3.09
N PHE A 237 19.55 0.99 3.45
CA PHE A 237 20.74 0.15 3.35
C PHE A 237 20.83 -0.62 2.04
N LEU A 238 19.76 -0.62 1.24
CA LEU A 238 19.70 -1.32 -0.03
C LEU A 238 20.18 -0.42 -1.17
N CYS A 239 21.00 -0.98 -2.05
CA CYS A 239 21.44 -0.29 -3.25
C CYS A 239 20.24 -0.05 -4.19
N PRO A 240 19.98 1.18 -4.65
CA PRO A 240 18.87 1.45 -5.56
C PRO A 240 18.91 0.69 -6.89
N ILE A 241 20.11 0.30 -7.35
CA ILE A 241 20.31 -0.40 -8.63
C ILE A 241 20.06 -1.90 -8.47
N THR A 242 20.71 -2.53 -7.49
CA THR A 242 20.71 -3.99 -7.34
C THR A 242 19.67 -4.50 -6.33
N ARG A 243 19.11 -3.61 -5.49
CA ARG A 243 18.27 -3.95 -4.33
C ARG A 243 18.94 -4.89 -3.32
N GLU A 244 20.28 -4.96 -3.34
CA GLU A 244 21.08 -5.72 -2.39
C GLU A 244 21.65 -4.80 -1.29
N LEU A 245 21.97 -5.36 -0.12
CA LEU A 245 22.63 -4.64 0.97
C LEU A 245 23.95 -4.01 0.50
N MET A 246 24.10 -2.71 0.70
CA MET A 246 25.31 -1.98 0.33
C MET A 246 26.50 -2.38 1.23
N LYS A 247 27.62 -2.78 0.62
CA LYS A 247 28.89 -3.10 1.28
C LYS A 247 29.83 -1.90 1.26
N GLU A 248 29.87 -1.20 0.13
CA GLU A 248 30.66 0.01 -0.08
C GLU A 248 29.77 1.15 -0.59
N PRO A 249 28.94 1.75 0.28
CA PRO A 249 28.04 2.81 -0.14
C PRO A 249 28.81 4.07 -0.54
N VAL A 250 28.46 4.64 -1.69
CA VAL A 250 28.98 5.89 -2.26
C VAL A 250 27.86 6.83 -2.64
N ILE A 251 28.06 8.13 -2.45
CA ILE A 251 27.14 9.19 -2.84
C ILE A 251 27.54 9.70 -4.21
N ALA A 252 26.59 9.74 -5.14
CA ALA A 252 26.78 10.36 -6.45
C ALA A 252 26.29 11.81 -6.47
N ALA A 253 26.52 12.52 -7.59
CA ALA A 253 26.19 13.93 -7.74
C ALA A 253 24.68 14.26 -7.62
N ASP A 254 23.83 13.25 -7.74
CA ASP A 254 22.39 13.36 -7.54
C ASP A 254 21.97 13.31 -6.05
N GLY A 255 22.92 13.10 -5.13
CA GLY A 255 22.68 13.04 -3.69
C GLY A 255 22.24 11.68 -3.18
N TYR A 256 22.09 10.67 -4.05
CA TYR A 256 21.70 9.32 -3.66
C TYR A 256 22.91 8.45 -3.35
N SER A 257 22.70 7.48 -2.45
CA SER A 257 23.69 6.46 -2.12
C SER A 257 23.49 5.21 -2.96
N TYR A 258 24.58 4.67 -3.47
CA TYR A 258 24.62 3.47 -4.30
C TYR A 258 25.74 2.55 -3.82
N GLU A 259 25.65 1.27 -4.17
CA GLU A 259 26.81 0.39 -4.08
C GLU A 259 27.87 0.84 -5.09
N LYS A 260 29.12 0.98 -4.64
CA LYS A 260 30.23 1.46 -5.47
C LYS A 260 30.36 0.69 -6.78
N GLU A 261 30.41 -0.64 -6.71
CA GLU A 261 30.56 -1.50 -7.89
C GLU A 261 29.38 -1.37 -8.86
N ALA A 262 28.15 -1.28 -8.34
CA ALA A 262 26.95 -1.11 -9.15
C ALA A 262 26.96 0.24 -9.89
N MET A 263 27.39 1.31 -9.21
CA MET A 263 27.45 2.65 -9.79
C MET A 263 28.60 2.81 -10.80
N GLU A 264 29.77 2.22 -10.52
CA GLU A 264 30.89 2.18 -11.47
C GLU A 264 30.50 1.42 -12.74
N ASN A 265 29.86 0.26 -12.61
CA ASN A 265 29.34 -0.50 -13.74
C ASN A 265 28.28 0.27 -14.54
N TRP A 266 27.44 1.06 -13.87
CA TRP A 266 26.43 1.90 -14.52
C TRP A 266 27.08 3.02 -15.36
N ILE A 267 28.09 3.70 -14.81
CA ILE A 267 28.81 4.78 -15.48
C ILE A 267 29.61 4.25 -16.69
N ILE A 268 30.23 3.08 -16.56
CA ILE A 268 31.02 2.45 -17.64
C ILE A 268 30.13 2.05 -18.84
N LYS A 269 28.88 1.64 -18.59
CA LYS A 269 27.91 1.27 -19.65
C LYS A 269 27.25 2.46 -20.35
N GLU A 270 27.96 3.58 -20.45
CA GLU A 270 27.60 4.84 -21.13
C GLU A 270 26.39 5.62 -20.58
N ARG A 271 25.83 5.22 -19.43
CA ARG A 271 24.77 5.98 -18.76
C ARG A 271 25.37 7.02 -17.83
N ARG A 272 25.77 8.17 -18.38
CA ARG A 272 26.14 9.37 -17.58
C ARG A 272 24.92 10.03 -16.92
N THR A 273 23.98 9.22 -16.47
CA THR A 273 22.71 9.61 -15.89
C THR A 273 22.57 8.98 -14.52
N SER A 274 21.81 9.65 -13.66
CA SER A 274 21.41 9.15 -12.36
C SER A 274 20.57 7.88 -12.55
N PRO A 275 20.94 6.75 -11.92
CA PRO A 275 20.10 5.56 -11.92
C PRO A 275 18.71 5.80 -11.32
N MET A 276 18.58 6.77 -10.41
CA MET A 276 17.33 7.09 -9.73
C MET A 276 16.42 8.03 -10.53
N THR A 277 16.99 9.06 -11.15
CA THR A 277 16.22 10.15 -11.77
C THR A 277 16.28 10.17 -13.29
N ASN A 278 17.14 9.34 -13.90
CA ASN A 278 17.49 9.38 -15.33
C ASN A 278 18.04 10.73 -15.84
N LEU A 279 18.30 11.70 -14.94
CA LEU A 279 18.89 12.99 -15.28
C LEU A 279 20.42 12.87 -15.42
N PRO A 280 21.07 13.69 -16.27
CA PRO A 280 22.53 13.67 -16.40
C PRO A 280 23.20 13.99 -15.06
N LEU A 281 24.20 13.18 -14.69
CA LEU A 281 24.99 13.42 -13.49
C LEU A 281 25.91 14.63 -13.73
N GLN A 282 25.81 15.64 -12.88
CA GLN A 282 26.64 16.86 -12.99
C GLN A 282 28.13 16.56 -12.83
N THR A 283 28.48 15.56 -12.01
CA THR A 283 29.84 15.04 -11.85
C THR A 283 29.81 13.52 -11.74
N LEU A 284 30.89 12.86 -12.17
CA LEU A 284 31.08 11.41 -12.04
C LEU A 284 31.90 11.04 -10.79
N ILE A 285 32.13 12.01 -9.90
CA ILE A 285 32.90 11.81 -8.67
C ILE A 285 31.99 11.13 -7.65
N LEU A 286 32.40 9.94 -7.20
CA LEU A 286 31.72 9.17 -6.17
C LEU A 286 32.35 9.48 -4.81
N THR A 287 31.54 9.99 -3.88
CA THR A 287 32.00 10.32 -2.53
C THR A 287 31.70 9.17 -1.58
N PRO A 288 32.68 8.60 -0.86
CA PRO A 288 32.42 7.50 0.07
C PRO A 288 31.42 7.87 1.18
N ASN A 289 30.33 7.13 1.33
CA ASN A 289 29.33 7.35 2.38
C ASN A 289 29.71 6.59 3.66
N ARG A 290 30.70 7.11 4.39
CA ARG A 290 31.20 6.46 5.62
C ARG A 290 30.12 6.34 6.70
N SER A 291 29.23 7.33 6.80
CA SER A 291 28.13 7.33 7.78
C SER A 291 27.15 6.19 7.53
N LEU A 292 26.74 5.99 6.27
CA LEU A 292 25.85 4.89 5.89
C LEU A 292 26.54 3.53 6.07
N LYS A 293 27.83 3.42 5.72
CA LYS A 293 28.62 2.20 5.96
C LYS A 293 28.66 1.83 7.45
N MET A 294 28.82 2.81 8.34
CA MET A 294 28.78 2.57 9.79
C MET A 294 27.39 2.18 10.30
N ALA A 295 26.33 2.79 9.77
CA ALA A 295 24.95 2.45 10.11
C ALA A 295 24.60 1.01 9.69
N ILE A 296 25.01 0.60 8.49
CA ILE A 296 24.83 -0.76 7.98
C ILE A 296 25.56 -1.78 8.87
N ASN A 297 26.81 -1.50 9.24
CA ASN A 297 27.57 -2.40 10.11
C ASN A 297 26.93 -2.56 11.50
N ARG A 298 26.50 -1.46 12.12
CA ARG A 298 25.78 -1.52 13.41
C ARG A 298 24.48 -2.29 13.30
N TRP A 299 23.74 -2.11 12.21
CA TRP A 299 22.53 -2.87 11.98
C TRP A 299 22.82 -4.36 11.78
N LEU A 300 23.87 -4.72 11.04
CA LEU A 300 24.31 -6.12 10.88
C LEU A 300 24.67 -6.77 12.23
N GLU A 301 25.34 -6.05 13.11
CA GLU A 301 25.67 -6.51 14.48
C GLU A 301 24.43 -6.80 15.34
N THR A 302 23.31 -6.12 15.07
CA THR A 302 22.03 -6.36 15.77
C THR A 302 21.22 -7.52 15.19
N GLN A 303 21.60 -8.08 14.05
CA GLN A 303 20.87 -9.19 13.43
C GLN A 303 21.32 -10.55 14.00
N PRO A 304 20.36 -11.43 14.40
CA PRO A 304 20.67 -12.72 15.01
C PRO A 304 21.53 -13.64 14.11
N LYS A 305 21.36 -13.55 12.78
CA LYS A 305 22.14 -14.34 11.79
C LYS A 305 23.62 -13.93 11.67
N TYR A 306 24.01 -12.74 12.13
CA TYR A 306 25.41 -12.28 12.06
C TYR A 306 26.24 -12.78 13.25
N ASN A 307 25.62 -12.90 14.42
CA ASN A 307 26.25 -13.39 15.66
C ASN A 307 26.58 -14.90 15.62
N GLU A 308 25.86 -15.70 14.81
CA GLU A 308 26.17 -17.12 14.61
C GLU A 308 27.43 -17.34 13.74
N LYS A 309 27.78 -16.40 12.85
CA LYS A 309 28.97 -16.50 11.98
C LYS A 309 30.28 -16.06 12.64
N GLN A 310 30.23 -15.53 13.87
CA GLN A 310 31.41 -15.04 14.61
C GLN A 310 31.70 -15.81 15.90
N SER A 311 30.94 -16.88 16.19
CA SER A 311 31.31 -17.81 17.25
C SER A 311 32.43 -18.72 16.73
N PRO A 312 33.60 -18.80 17.41
CA PRO A 312 34.77 -19.54 16.93
C PRO A 312 34.57 -21.05 16.83
#